data_AF-A0A0R3MLI8-F1
#
_entry.id   AF-A0A0R3MLI8-F1
#
_cell.length_a   1.000
_cell.length_b   1.000
_cell.length_c   1.000
_cell.angle_alpha   90.00
_cell.angle_beta   90.00
_cell.angle_gamma   90.00
#
_symmetry.space_group_name_H-M   'P 1'
#
loop_
_entity.id
_entity.type
_entity.pdbx_description
1 polymer ?
#
loop_
_entity_poly.entity_id
_entity_poly.type
_entity_poly.pdbx_seq_one_letter_code
_entity_poly.pdbx_strand_id
1 'polypeptide(L)'
;MTTSFPETKTGLRFGLASLATTACLAAILAASLPVRAQDNPVLAKVNGVEIRQSDVALAEEELGPSLAQMDPATKKDNVLAFLIDLKIVAKAAEDKKVENSEDFKKRLAFTRSRLLMDSLLASEGKAATTDEAMKKVYEEAAKQITGEMEVHARHILVETEDEAKAIAEELKKGGDFAELAKKKSKDPGASDGGDLGFFTKEQMVPEFSAVAFTLEPGKISDPVKSQFGWHLIKVEEKRARKAPDFEQVKAQIETYVTRKAQAEYVAKLREAAKVERMDKPAEAAKTDAKPDAAKPADSKMAPAKK
;
A
#
# COMPACT_ATOMS: atom_id res chain seq x y z
N MET A 1 -69.45 -29.46 29.19
CA MET A 1 -70.48 -28.64 29.85
C MET A 1 -70.45 -27.28 29.15
N THR A 2 -71.25 -27.07 28.10
CA THR A 2 -72.60 -26.46 28.15
C THR A 2 -72.53 -25.06 28.78
N THR A 3 -72.61 -23.98 27.99
CA THR A 3 -73.80 -23.11 27.73
C THR A 3 -73.41 -21.70 28.19
N SER A 4 -73.86 -20.56 27.68
CA SER A 4 -74.83 -20.12 26.68
C SER A 4 -74.54 -18.62 26.46
N PHE A 5 -74.83 -18.09 25.28
CA PHE A 5 -75.03 -16.65 25.07
C PHE A 5 -76.29 -16.15 25.81
N PRO A 6 -76.48 -14.82 25.91
CA PRO A 6 -77.52 -14.24 25.05
C PRO A 6 -77.16 -12.89 24.40
N GLU A 7 -77.81 -12.67 23.26
CA GLU A 7 -77.96 -11.39 22.54
C GLU A 7 -78.83 -10.39 23.33
N THR A 8 -78.62 -9.09 23.07
CA THR A 8 -79.73 -8.16 22.85
C THR A 8 -79.34 -7.09 21.83
N LYS A 9 -80.08 -7.04 20.71
CA LYS A 9 -80.16 -5.92 19.77
C LYS A 9 -80.95 -4.77 20.38
N THR A 10 -80.47 -3.53 20.23
CA THR A 10 -81.34 -2.38 20.02
C THR A 10 -80.60 -1.33 19.18
N GLY A 11 -81.21 -0.91 18.08
CA GLY A 11 -80.67 0.12 17.21
C GLY A 11 -81.18 1.53 17.53
N LEU A 12 -80.83 2.43 16.61
CA LEU A 12 -81.54 3.65 16.20
C LEU A 12 -81.00 5.03 16.69
N ARG A 13 -80.11 5.58 15.84
CA ARG A 13 -80.17 6.87 15.10
C ARG A 13 -80.28 8.24 15.80
N PHE A 14 -79.64 9.19 15.09
CA PHE A 14 -79.79 10.68 15.08
C PHE A 14 -79.29 11.39 16.34
N GLY A 15 -78.56 12.51 16.28
CA GLY A 15 -78.15 13.39 15.20
C GLY A 15 -77.62 14.70 15.79
N LEU A 16 -76.77 15.36 15.01
CA LEU A 16 -76.46 16.81 14.95
C LEU A 16 -75.88 17.61 16.15
N ALA A 17 -74.86 18.38 15.75
CA ALA A 17 -74.54 19.77 16.12
C ALA A 17 -73.83 19.99 17.48
N SER A 18 -72.91 20.93 17.64
CA SER A 18 -72.12 21.83 16.79
C SER A 18 -71.22 22.63 17.78
N LEU A 19 -70.29 23.43 17.26
CA LEU A 19 -69.38 24.37 17.92
C LEU A 19 -68.13 23.79 18.60
N ALA A 20 -66.95 24.41 18.55
CA ALA A 20 -66.35 25.45 17.71
C ALA A 20 -64.92 25.59 18.27
N THR A 21 -63.89 25.38 17.47
CA THR A 21 -62.58 25.99 17.75
C THR A 21 -61.86 26.31 16.45
N THR A 22 -61.43 27.56 16.41
CA THR A 22 -60.96 28.35 15.31
C THR A 22 -59.51 28.01 14.95
N ALA A 23 -59.27 27.87 13.65
CA ALA A 23 -58.06 28.19 12.89
C ALA A 23 -56.67 28.16 13.58
N CYS A 24 -55.86 27.17 13.20
CA CYS A 24 -54.49 27.42 12.74
C CYS A 24 -54.21 26.57 11.50
N LEU A 25 -53.92 27.27 10.41
CA LEU A 25 -53.55 26.76 9.11
C LEU A 25 -52.20 26.04 9.22
N ALA A 26 -52.20 24.70 9.21
CA ALA A 26 -50.99 23.91 8.97
C ALA A 26 -51.23 23.06 7.73
N ALA A 27 -51.01 23.69 6.57
CA ALA A 27 -50.75 22.96 5.34
C ALA A 27 -49.43 22.19 5.54
N ILE A 28 -49.53 20.95 6.03
CA ILE A 28 -48.45 19.97 5.87
C ILE A 28 -48.54 19.54 4.41
N LEU A 29 -47.91 20.36 3.57
CA LEU A 29 -47.46 19.94 2.26
C LEU A 29 -46.60 18.70 2.55
N ALA A 30 -47.11 17.52 2.21
CA ALA A 30 -46.27 16.35 2.06
C ALA A 30 -45.31 16.65 0.90
N ALA A 31 -44.24 17.37 1.20
CA ALA A 31 -43.03 17.30 0.43
C ALA A 31 -42.56 15.85 0.59
N SER A 32 -43.08 14.98 -0.28
CA SER A 32 -42.26 13.88 -0.76
C SER A 32 -41.01 14.57 -1.31
N LEU A 33 -39.99 14.71 -0.46
CA LEU A 33 -38.64 14.91 -0.95
C LEU A 33 -38.48 13.86 -2.04
N PRO A 34 -38.12 14.23 -3.28
CA PRO A 34 -37.71 13.20 -4.21
C PRO A 34 -36.60 12.48 -3.46
N VAL A 35 -36.85 11.22 -3.10
CA VAL A 35 -35.77 10.26 -2.92
C VAL A 35 -34.96 10.49 -4.17
N ARG A 36 -33.78 11.13 -4.03
CA ARG A 36 -32.84 11.27 -5.13
C ARG A 36 -32.62 9.84 -5.57
N ALA A 37 -33.29 9.43 -6.63
CA ALA A 37 -32.96 8.21 -7.33
C ALA A 37 -31.48 8.39 -7.63
N GLN A 38 -30.67 7.52 -7.03
CA GLN A 38 -29.24 7.45 -7.29
C GLN A 38 -29.08 7.55 -8.81
N ASP A 39 -28.41 8.59 -9.31
CA ASP A 39 -28.32 8.89 -10.74
C ASP A 39 -27.68 7.71 -11.48
N ASN A 40 -28.53 6.77 -11.92
CA ASN A 40 -28.12 5.52 -12.56
C ASN A 40 -28.97 5.28 -13.82
N PRO A 41 -28.81 6.14 -14.84
CA PRO A 41 -29.62 6.10 -16.05
C PRO A 41 -29.41 4.78 -16.81
N VAL A 42 -30.46 4.37 -17.52
CA VAL A 42 -30.37 3.28 -18.49
C VAL A 42 -29.67 3.83 -19.74
N LEU A 43 -28.57 3.19 -20.14
CA LEU A 43 -27.76 3.60 -21.28
C LEU A 43 -28.07 2.77 -22.53
N ALA A 44 -28.43 1.49 -22.36
CA ALA A 44 -28.83 0.60 -23.45
C ALA A 44 -29.84 -0.45 -22.97
N LYS A 45 -30.53 -1.07 -23.93
CA LYS A 45 -31.40 -2.24 -23.69
C LYS A 45 -31.08 -3.33 -24.71
N VAL A 46 -30.83 -4.54 -24.23
CA VAL A 46 -30.57 -5.73 -25.05
C VAL A 46 -31.62 -6.79 -24.72
N ASN A 47 -32.51 -7.08 -25.67
CA ASN A 47 -33.63 -8.03 -25.46
C ASN A 47 -34.47 -7.73 -24.20
N GLY A 48 -34.68 -6.44 -23.90
CA GLY A 48 -35.40 -6.00 -22.70
C GLY A 48 -34.57 -5.93 -21.42
N VAL A 49 -33.34 -6.45 -21.41
CA VAL A 49 -32.39 -6.32 -20.29
C VAL A 49 -31.71 -4.95 -20.36
N GLU A 50 -31.84 -4.18 -19.30
CA GLU A 50 -31.24 -2.85 -19.20
C GLU A 50 -29.74 -2.93 -18.85
N ILE A 51 -28.95 -2.06 -19.47
CA ILE A 51 -27.55 -1.78 -19.12
C ILE A 51 -27.51 -0.35 -18.58
N ARG A 52 -27.06 -0.20 -17.34
CA ARG A 52 -27.08 1.06 -16.60
C ARG A 52 -25.69 1.65 -16.45
N GLN A 53 -25.63 2.91 -16.03
CA GLN A 53 -24.38 3.62 -15.76
C GLN A 53 -23.51 2.90 -14.71
N SER A 54 -24.12 2.25 -13.72
CA SER A 54 -23.41 1.42 -12.72
C SER A 54 -22.74 0.19 -13.31
N ASP A 55 -23.35 -0.41 -14.34
CA ASP A 55 -22.78 -1.60 -15.02
C ASP A 55 -21.52 -1.20 -15.80
N VAL A 56 -21.56 -0.03 -16.46
CA VAL A 56 -20.40 0.55 -17.14
C VAL A 56 -19.29 0.85 -16.15
N ALA A 57 -19.61 1.46 -15.00
CA ALA A 57 -18.62 1.76 -13.97
C ALA A 57 -17.94 0.50 -13.43
N LEU A 58 -18.72 -0.57 -13.17
CA LEU A 58 -18.17 -1.85 -12.73
C LEU A 58 -17.27 -2.49 -13.80
N ALA A 59 -17.68 -2.45 -15.07
CA ALA A 59 -16.87 -2.99 -16.16
C ALA A 59 -15.57 -2.19 -16.41
N GLU A 60 -15.61 -0.87 -16.22
CA GLU A 60 -14.40 -0.03 -16.26
C GLU A 60 -13.39 -0.42 -15.17
N GLU A 61 -13.87 -0.71 -13.96
CA GLU A 61 -13.03 -1.16 -12.84
C GLU A 61 -12.35 -2.51 -13.14
N GLU A 62 -13.10 -3.46 -13.68
CA GLU A 62 -12.59 -4.81 -14.03
C GLU A 62 -11.62 -4.80 -15.23
N LEU A 63 -11.90 -4.01 -16.26
CA LEU A 63 -11.08 -3.94 -17.47
C LEU A 63 -9.82 -3.06 -17.30
N GLY A 64 -9.86 -2.14 -16.33
CA GLY A 64 -8.78 -1.30 -15.81
C GLY A 64 -7.62 -1.00 -16.78
N PRO A 65 -6.47 -1.69 -16.69
CA PRO A 65 -5.23 -1.31 -17.40
C PRO A 65 -5.35 -1.20 -18.92
N SER A 66 -6.24 -1.99 -19.54
CA SER A 66 -6.41 -2.01 -21.00
C SER A 66 -7.09 -0.73 -21.53
N LEU A 67 -7.73 0.04 -20.65
CA LEU A 67 -8.50 1.24 -20.98
C LEU A 67 -7.81 2.55 -20.57
N ALA A 68 -6.64 2.48 -19.91
CA ALA A 68 -6.00 3.62 -19.25
C ALA A 68 -5.55 4.76 -20.20
N GLN A 69 -5.39 4.47 -21.50
CA GLN A 69 -4.93 5.43 -22.51
C GLN A 69 -6.06 6.03 -23.36
N MET A 70 -7.32 5.68 -23.08
CA MET A 70 -8.47 6.16 -23.84
C MET A 70 -9.02 7.47 -23.25
N ASP A 71 -9.52 8.36 -24.09
CA ASP A 71 -10.27 9.52 -23.60
C ASP A 71 -11.58 9.07 -22.91
N PRO A 72 -12.11 9.84 -21.94
CA PRO A 72 -13.24 9.40 -21.13
C PRO A 72 -14.52 9.07 -21.90
N ALA A 73 -14.80 9.80 -22.99
CA ALA A 73 -16.01 9.60 -23.78
C ALA A 73 -15.88 8.31 -24.61
N THR A 74 -14.78 8.14 -25.33
CA THR A 74 -14.50 6.93 -26.10
C THR A 74 -14.40 5.70 -25.21
N LYS A 75 -13.78 5.83 -24.03
CA LYS A 75 -13.73 4.75 -23.03
C LYS A 75 -15.13 4.30 -22.66
N LYS A 76 -16.01 5.23 -22.28
CA LYS A 76 -17.39 4.94 -21.87
C LYS A 76 -18.15 4.25 -23.00
N ASP A 77 -18.04 4.75 -24.22
CA ASP A 77 -18.72 4.19 -25.40
C ASP A 77 -18.22 2.77 -25.71
N ASN A 78 -16.91 2.53 -25.65
CA ASN A 78 -16.32 1.21 -25.87
C ASN A 78 -16.74 0.20 -24.81
N VAL A 79 -16.78 0.61 -23.53
CA VAL A 79 -17.23 -0.26 -22.45
C VAL A 79 -18.72 -0.56 -22.56
N LEU A 80 -19.54 0.43 -22.93
CA LEU A 80 -20.97 0.21 -23.19
C LEU A 80 -21.18 -0.75 -24.36
N ALA A 81 -20.44 -0.61 -25.46
CA ALA A 81 -20.49 -1.53 -26.60
C ALA A 81 -20.09 -2.96 -26.17
N PHE A 82 -19.00 -3.10 -25.42
CA PHE A 82 -18.60 -4.38 -24.84
C PHE A 82 -19.69 -5.02 -23.97
N LEU A 83 -20.36 -4.23 -23.12
CA LEU A 83 -21.46 -4.73 -22.28
C LEU A 83 -22.67 -5.18 -23.09
N ILE A 84 -22.98 -4.47 -24.19
CA ILE A 84 -24.03 -4.89 -25.14
C ILE A 84 -23.68 -6.26 -25.72
N ASP A 85 -22.47 -6.42 -26.25
CA ASP A 85 -22.00 -7.67 -26.84
C ASP A 85 -21.96 -8.80 -25.80
N LEU A 86 -21.51 -8.49 -24.57
CA LEU A 86 -21.51 -9.43 -23.45
C LEU A 86 -22.91 -9.97 -23.18
N LYS A 87 -23.94 -9.11 -23.16
CA LYS A 87 -25.34 -9.55 -22.96
C LYS A 87 -25.84 -10.42 -24.12
N ILE A 88 -25.53 -10.06 -25.37
CA ILE A 88 -25.92 -10.82 -26.56
C ILE A 88 -25.29 -12.23 -26.51
N VAL A 89 -23.98 -12.30 -26.27
CA VAL A 89 -23.24 -13.57 -26.24
C VAL A 89 -23.65 -14.41 -25.03
N ALA A 90 -23.83 -13.80 -23.85
CA ALA A 90 -24.32 -14.51 -22.67
C ALA A 90 -25.70 -15.14 -22.92
N LYS A 91 -26.63 -14.41 -23.53
CA LYS A 91 -27.95 -14.95 -23.89
C LYS A 91 -27.85 -16.14 -24.86
N ALA A 92 -26.98 -16.04 -25.86
CA ALA A 92 -26.75 -17.15 -26.80
C ALA A 92 -26.10 -18.37 -26.10
N ALA A 93 -25.27 -18.15 -25.08
CA ALA A 93 -24.69 -19.21 -24.27
C ALA A 93 -25.75 -19.92 -23.39
N GLU A 94 -26.68 -19.16 -22.81
CA GLU A 94 -27.84 -19.69 -22.06
C GLU A 94 -28.75 -20.54 -22.96
N ASP A 95 -29.06 -20.08 -24.17
CA ASP A 95 -29.87 -20.85 -25.13
C ASP A 95 -29.20 -22.18 -25.52
N LYS A 96 -27.86 -22.16 -25.59
CA LYS A 96 -27.03 -23.34 -25.83
C LYS A 96 -26.74 -24.15 -24.57
N LYS A 97 -27.27 -23.73 -23.41
CA LYS A 97 -27.10 -24.41 -22.12
C LYS A 97 -25.63 -24.59 -21.72
N VAL A 98 -24.76 -23.65 -22.11
CA VAL A 98 -23.31 -23.70 -21.82
C VAL A 98 -23.05 -23.79 -20.31
N GLU A 99 -23.92 -23.16 -19.52
CA GLU A 99 -23.88 -23.13 -18.06
C GLU A 99 -24.10 -24.50 -17.42
N ASN A 100 -24.70 -25.45 -18.14
CA ASN A 100 -24.92 -26.82 -17.66
C ASN A 100 -23.69 -27.72 -17.82
N SER A 101 -22.66 -27.28 -18.54
CA SER A 101 -21.41 -28.02 -18.67
C SER A 101 -20.66 -28.10 -17.34
N GLU A 102 -19.98 -29.22 -17.11
CA GLU A 102 -19.19 -29.41 -15.89
C GLU A 102 -18.00 -28.45 -15.79
N ASP A 103 -17.39 -28.07 -16.92
CA ASP A 103 -16.33 -27.06 -16.94
C ASP A 103 -16.84 -25.69 -16.48
N PHE A 104 -17.99 -25.24 -17.00
CA PHE A 104 -18.58 -23.97 -16.59
C PHE A 104 -18.92 -23.95 -15.10
N LYS A 105 -19.59 -24.99 -14.57
CA LYS A 105 -19.95 -25.06 -13.15
C LYS A 105 -18.71 -25.00 -12.25
N LYS A 106 -17.63 -25.71 -12.62
CA LYS A 106 -16.36 -25.69 -11.88
C LYS A 106 -15.72 -24.30 -11.90
N ARG A 107 -15.66 -23.65 -13.06
CA ARG A 107 -15.14 -22.29 -13.20
C ARG A 107 -15.98 -21.29 -12.42
N LEU A 108 -17.31 -21.37 -12.50
CA LEU A 108 -18.21 -20.51 -11.75
C LEU A 108 -18.01 -20.65 -10.24
N ALA A 109 -17.90 -21.89 -9.74
CA ALA A 109 -17.65 -22.14 -8.33
C ALA A 109 -16.31 -21.53 -7.87
N PHE A 110 -15.23 -21.74 -8.65
CA PHE A 110 -13.93 -21.14 -8.36
C PHE A 110 -13.97 -19.60 -8.38
N THR A 111 -14.55 -19.01 -9.42
CA THR A 111 -14.68 -17.55 -9.55
C THR A 111 -15.49 -16.96 -8.40
N ARG A 112 -16.58 -17.62 -7.99
CA ARG A 112 -17.36 -17.22 -6.81
C ARG A 112 -16.51 -17.24 -5.54
N SER A 113 -15.79 -18.33 -5.28
CA SER A 113 -14.92 -18.43 -4.10
C SER A 113 -13.82 -17.36 -4.10
N ARG A 114 -13.21 -17.09 -5.25
CA ARG A 114 -12.21 -16.04 -5.40
C ARG A 114 -12.79 -14.65 -5.13
N LEU A 115 -13.93 -14.33 -5.74
CA LEU A 115 -14.58 -13.03 -5.53
C LEU A 115 -14.96 -12.79 -4.07
N LEU A 116 -15.45 -13.83 -3.37
CA LEU A 116 -15.74 -13.77 -1.94
C LEU A 116 -14.48 -13.49 -1.12
N MET A 117 -13.37 -14.16 -1.44
CA MET A 117 -12.07 -13.93 -0.79
C MET A 117 -11.59 -12.50 -1.04
N ASP A 118 -11.55 -12.07 -2.30
CA ASP A 118 -11.04 -10.75 -2.70
C ASP A 118 -11.88 -9.63 -2.05
N SER A 119 -13.21 -9.76 -2.06
CA SER A 119 -14.12 -8.79 -1.44
C SER A 119 -13.94 -8.70 0.08
N LEU A 120 -13.82 -9.85 0.76
CA LEU A 120 -13.63 -9.89 2.21
C LEU A 120 -12.28 -9.27 2.59
N LEU A 121 -11.19 -9.68 1.94
CA LEU A 121 -9.86 -9.15 2.22
C LEU A 121 -9.74 -7.66 1.88
N ALA A 122 -10.40 -7.18 0.82
CA ALA A 122 -10.46 -5.76 0.52
C ALA A 122 -11.20 -4.99 1.63
N SER A 123 -12.32 -5.52 2.13
CA SER A 123 -13.08 -4.89 3.22
C SER A 123 -12.30 -4.86 4.55
N GLU A 124 -11.60 -5.96 4.89
CA GLU A 124 -10.74 -6.04 6.08
C GLU A 124 -9.55 -5.08 5.98
N GLY A 125 -8.90 -5.02 4.82
CA GLY A 125 -7.81 -4.08 4.56
C GLY A 125 -8.26 -2.62 4.74
N LYS A 126 -9.38 -2.25 4.12
CA LYS A 126 -9.97 -0.91 4.23
C LYS A 126 -10.39 -0.56 5.65
N ALA A 127 -10.93 -1.52 6.41
CA ALA A 127 -11.31 -1.30 7.80
C ALA A 127 -10.08 -1.07 8.71
N ALA A 128 -8.94 -1.67 8.37
CA ALA A 128 -7.70 -1.53 9.14
C ALA A 128 -6.92 -0.23 8.89
N THR A 129 -7.09 0.41 7.73
CA THR A 129 -6.40 1.66 7.34
C THR A 129 -7.03 2.90 7.97
N THR A 130 -7.14 2.93 9.30
CA THR A 130 -7.55 4.13 10.04
C THR A 130 -6.36 5.08 10.21
N ASP A 131 -6.63 6.39 10.31
CA ASP A 131 -5.58 7.39 10.57
C ASP A 131 -4.76 7.06 11.83
N GLU A 132 -5.43 6.55 12.86
CA GLU A 132 -4.82 6.13 14.12
C GLU A 132 -3.87 4.95 13.93
N ALA A 133 -4.31 3.90 13.21
CA ALA A 133 -3.48 2.74 12.92
C ALA A 133 -2.26 3.11 12.07
N MET A 134 -2.44 3.94 11.04
CA MET A 134 -1.35 4.41 10.19
C MET A 134 -0.34 5.26 10.96
N LYS A 135 -0.81 6.20 11.80
CA LYS A 135 0.07 7.00 12.67
C LYS A 135 0.83 6.13 13.66
N LYS A 136 0.19 5.13 14.25
CA LYS A 136 0.86 4.20 15.16
C LYS A 136 2.00 3.45 14.47
N VAL A 137 1.76 2.91 13.28
CA VAL A 137 2.79 2.24 12.47
C VAL A 137 3.93 3.19 12.12
N TYR A 138 3.61 4.43 11.73
CA TYR A 138 4.60 5.47 11.50
C TYR A 138 5.44 5.75 12.73
N GLU A 139 4.83 5.94 13.90
CA GLU A 139 5.55 6.27 15.14
C GLU A 139 6.48 5.13 15.57
N GLU A 140 6.04 3.87 15.43
CA GLU A 140 6.87 2.70 15.72
C GLU A 140 8.09 2.64 14.78
N ALA A 141 7.88 2.82 13.48
CA ALA A 141 8.96 2.87 12.50
C ALA A 141 9.88 4.08 12.70
N ALA A 142 9.32 5.26 12.96
CA ALA A 142 10.06 6.48 13.19
C ALA A 142 10.92 6.42 14.45
N LYS A 143 10.45 5.75 15.51
CA LYS A 143 11.27 5.49 16.72
C LYS A 143 12.48 4.63 16.42
N GLN A 144 12.33 3.60 15.58
CA GLN A 144 13.45 2.75 15.16
C GLN A 144 14.45 3.56 14.33
N ILE A 145 13.96 4.32 13.35
CA ILE A 145 14.82 5.15 12.48
C ILE A 145 15.52 6.24 13.30
N THR A 146 14.81 6.94 14.18
CA THR A 146 15.37 8.04 14.98
C THR A 146 16.34 7.54 16.06
N GLY A 147 16.25 6.26 16.42
CA GLY A 147 17.23 5.60 17.28
C GLY A 147 18.54 5.25 16.57
N GLU A 148 18.58 5.26 15.24
CA GLU A 148 19.80 5.01 14.46
C GLU A 148 20.66 6.28 14.38
N MET A 149 21.96 6.12 14.58
CA MET A 149 22.93 7.19 14.37
C MET A 149 23.44 7.17 12.93
N GLU A 150 23.60 8.35 12.34
CA GLU A 150 24.33 8.56 11.10
C GLU A 150 25.64 9.30 11.38
N VAL A 151 26.69 8.90 10.67
CA VAL A 151 28.00 9.55 10.69
C VAL A 151 28.27 10.14 9.33
N HIS A 152 28.63 11.42 9.27
CA HIS A 152 29.24 12.02 8.08
C HIS A 152 30.74 11.98 8.24
N ALA A 153 31.42 11.28 7.32
CA ALA A 153 32.88 11.17 7.37
C ALA A 153 33.51 11.35 5.99
N ARG A 154 34.80 11.70 6.02
CA ARG A 154 35.71 11.59 4.91
C ARG A 154 36.67 10.44 5.12
N HIS A 155 37.17 9.85 4.05
CA HIS A 155 38.23 8.85 4.14
C HIS A 155 39.31 8.97 3.06
N ILE A 156 40.48 8.43 3.38
CA ILE A 156 41.59 8.23 2.44
C ILE A 156 41.91 6.74 2.44
N LEU A 157 41.79 6.11 1.28
CA LEU A 157 42.13 4.70 1.08
C LEU A 157 43.49 4.56 0.39
N VAL A 158 44.39 3.78 0.97
CA VAL A 158 45.71 3.46 0.41
C VAL A 158 46.00 1.96 0.52
N GLU A 159 46.97 1.46 -0.23
CA GLU A 159 47.26 0.03 -0.31
C GLU A 159 48.02 -0.47 0.93
N THR A 160 48.89 0.37 1.50
CA THR A 160 49.81 -0.03 2.57
C THR A 160 49.62 0.77 3.86
N GLU A 161 49.99 0.17 4.99
CA GLU A 161 49.93 0.82 6.31
C GLU A 161 50.90 2.01 6.39
N ASP A 162 52.06 1.89 5.76
CA ASP A 162 53.10 2.92 5.78
C ASP A 162 52.66 4.18 5.03
N GLU A 163 51.94 4.03 3.91
CA GLU A 163 51.30 5.16 3.21
C GLU A 163 50.27 5.84 4.11
N ALA A 164 49.43 5.07 4.79
CA ALA A 164 48.42 5.62 5.69
C ALA A 164 49.08 6.37 6.86
N LYS A 165 50.13 5.82 7.46
CA LYS A 165 50.91 6.49 8.52
C LYS A 165 51.55 7.78 8.03
N ALA A 166 52.15 7.78 6.83
CA ALA A 166 52.76 8.97 6.25
C ALA A 166 51.72 10.09 6.04
N ILE A 167 50.53 9.75 5.55
CA ILE A 167 49.43 10.70 5.37
C ILE A 167 48.92 11.21 6.73
N ALA A 168 48.81 10.34 7.74
CA ALA A 168 48.41 10.74 9.10
C ALA A 168 49.38 11.77 9.70
N GLU A 169 50.68 11.62 9.48
CA GLU A 169 51.69 12.58 9.94
C GLU A 169 51.62 13.92 9.19
N GLU A 170 51.29 13.92 7.89
CA GLU A 170 51.02 15.16 7.13
C GLU A 170 49.79 15.88 7.66
N LEU A 171 48.72 15.14 7.99
CA LEU A 171 47.49 15.69 8.57
C LEU A 171 47.73 16.29 9.97
N LYS A 172 48.53 15.62 10.82
CA LYS A 172 48.92 16.15 12.15
C LYS A 172 49.69 17.47 12.06
N LYS A 173 50.41 17.70 10.96
CA LYS A 173 51.14 18.95 10.70
C LYS A 173 50.27 20.07 10.11
N GLY A 174 48.96 19.86 10.00
CA GLY A 174 48.01 20.83 9.48
C GLY A 174 47.73 20.72 7.97
N GLY A 175 48.05 19.57 7.36
CA GLY A 175 47.65 19.29 5.98
C GLY A 175 46.13 19.25 5.81
N ASP A 176 45.63 19.66 4.65
CA ASP A 176 44.21 19.59 4.32
C ASP A 176 43.80 18.16 3.94
N PHE A 177 42.77 17.64 4.60
CA PHE A 177 42.31 16.26 4.40
C PHE A 177 41.76 16.03 2.99
N ALA A 178 40.95 16.96 2.48
CA ALA A 178 40.33 16.81 1.16
C ALA A 178 41.38 16.84 0.04
N GLU A 179 42.39 17.70 0.16
CA GLU A 179 43.49 17.79 -0.80
C GLU A 179 44.39 16.54 -0.77
N LEU A 180 44.66 15.99 0.41
CA LEU A 180 45.40 14.73 0.52
C LEU A 180 44.59 13.54 -0.01
N ALA A 181 43.27 13.51 0.24
CA ALA A 181 42.37 12.52 -0.32
C ALA A 181 42.38 12.55 -1.86
N LYS A 182 42.22 13.73 -2.48
CA LYS A 182 42.27 13.89 -3.94
C LYS A 182 43.58 13.41 -4.57
N LYS A 183 44.69 13.61 -3.86
CA LYS A 183 46.04 13.31 -4.38
C LYS A 183 46.44 11.85 -4.17
N LYS A 184 46.05 11.25 -3.04
CA LYS A 184 46.63 9.99 -2.56
C LYS A 184 45.60 8.86 -2.40
N SER A 185 44.31 9.16 -2.28
CA SER A 185 43.29 8.12 -2.10
C SER A 185 43.09 7.31 -3.38
N LYS A 186 42.93 6.00 -3.21
CA LYS A 186 42.58 5.04 -4.26
C LYS A 186 41.08 4.80 -4.37
N ASP A 187 40.30 5.38 -3.46
CA ASP A 187 38.85 5.26 -3.47
C ASP A 187 38.21 6.09 -4.61
N PRO A 188 37.13 5.62 -5.26
CA PRO A 188 36.43 6.38 -6.28
C PRO A 188 35.96 7.78 -5.82
N GLY A 189 35.70 7.98 -4.53
CA GLY A 189 35.33 9.28 -3.94
C GLY A 189 36.51 10.23 -3.71
N ALA A 190 37.72 9.89 -4.14
CA ALA A 190 38.91 10.73 -3.99
C ALA A 190 38.72 12.15 -4.55
N SER A 191 38.05 12.29 -5.70
CA SER A 191 37.80 13.58 -6.36
C SER A 191 37.03 14.57 -5.49
N ASP A 192 36.13 14.08 -4.64
CA ASP A 192 35.31 14.88 -3.73
C ASP A 192 35.98 15.09 -2.35
N GLY A 193 37.30 14.85 -2.29
CA GLY A 193 38.06 14.94 -1.06
C GLY A 193 37.73 13.80 -0.08
N GLY A 194 37.36 12.63 -0.61
CA GLY A 194 37.06 11.44 0.16
C GLY A 194 35.73 11.49 0.91
N ASP A 195 34.82 12.39 0.54
CA ASP A 195 33.53 12.57 1.22
C ASP A 195 32.60 11.36 1.00
N LEU A 196 32.07 10.80 2.09
CA LEU A 196 31.14 9.68 2.06
C LEU A 196 29.69 10.10 2.31
N GLY A 197 29.43 11.37 2.65
CA GLY A 197 28.14 11.81 3.16
C GLY A 197 27.76 11.11 4.48
N PHE A 198 26.47 11.17 4.85
CA PHE A 198 25.93 10.49 6.03
C PHE A 198 25.68 9.01 5.74
N PHE A 199 26.13 8.14 6.64
CA PHE A 199 25.87 6.71 6.58
C PHE A 199 25.53 6.11 7.94
N THR A 200 24.74 5.03 7.94
CA THR A 200 24.49 4.17 9.10
C THR A 200 25.57 3.10 9.23
N LYS A 201 25.62 2.42 10.38
CA LYS A 201 26.65 1.44 10.70
C LYS A 201 26.68 0.26 9.71
N GLU A 202 25.53 -0.12 9.18
CA GLU A 202 25.31 -1.26 8.30
C GLU A 202 25.69 -0.98 6.84
N GLN A 203 25.90 0.29 6.48
CA GLN A 203 26.22 0.70 5.11
C GLN A 203 27.72 0.59 4.77
N MET A 204 28.58 0.50 5.79
CA MET A 204 30.04 0.38 5.63
C MET A 204 30.54 -0.97 6.16
N VAL A 205 31.77 -1.34 5.79
CA VAL A 205 32.41 -2.55 6.32
C VAL A 205 32.60 -2.46 7.85
N PRO A 206 32.49 -3.59 8.58
CA PRO A 206 32.47 -3.57 10.05
C PRO A 206 33.66 -2.85 10.69
N GLU A 207 34.86 -3.01 10.13
CA GLU A 207 36.10 -2.40 10.64
C GLU A 207 36.06 -0.88 10.54
N PHE A 208 35.56 -0.37 9.41
CA PHE A 208 35.40 1.07 9.16
C PHE A 208 34.34 1.67 10.08
N SER A 209 33.15 1.07 10.11
CA SER A 209 32.05 1.52 10.95
C SER A 209 32.39 1.50 12.44
N ALA A 210 33.11 0.47 12.92
CA ALA A 210 33.52 0.38 14.31
C ALA A 210 34.36 1.60 14.73
N VAL A 211 35.28 2.05 13.89
CA VAL A 211 36.12 3.23 14.17
C VAL A 211 35.34 4.53 13.97
N ALA A 212 34.67 4.71 12.81
CA ALA A 212 33.94 5.93 12.48
C ALA A 212 32.88 6.30 13.54
N PHE A 213 32.15 5.31 14.05
CA PHE A 213 31.11 5.56 15.07
C PHE A 213 31.68 5.86 16.47
N THR A 214 32.94 5.52 16.75
CA THR A 214 33.59 5.86 18.05
C THR A 214 34.31 7.21 18.00
N LEU A 215 34.74 7.65 16.82
CA LEU A 215 35.57 8.84 16.65
C LEU A 215 34.78 10.14 16.86
N GLU A 216 35.29 11.10 17.64
CA GLU A 216 34.61 12.40 17.82
C GLU A 216 34.62 13.24 16.53
N PRO A 217 33.60 14.07 16.27
CA PRO A 217 33.61 15.03 15.16
C PRO A 217 34.87 15.90 15.15
N GLY A 218 35.45 16.07 13.97
CA GLY A 218 36.71 16.78 13.72
C GLY A 218 37.97 15.96 13.95
N LYS A 219 37.90 14.76 14.55
CA LYS A 219 39.07 13.89 14.77
C LYS A 219 39.36 13.03 13.56
N ILE A 220 40.62 12.61 13.45
CA ILE A 220 41.13 11.68 12.44
C ILE A 220 41.54 10.38 13.15
N SER A 221 41.18 9.23 12.57
CA SER A 221 41.53 7.92 13.11
C SER A 221 43.00 7.58 12.90
N ASP A 222 43.49 6.61 13.66
CA ASP A 222 44.65 5.83 13.24
C ASP A 222 44.32 5.02 11.96
N PRO A 223 45.33 4.53 11.21
CA PRO A 223 45.11 3.67 10.05
C PRO A 223 44.23 2.45 10.37
N VAL A 224 43.12 2.31 9.66
CA VAL A 224 42.16 1.21 9.82
C VAL A 224 42.30 0.24 8.66
N LYS A 225 42.55 -1.03 8.94
CA LYS A 225 42.65 -2.08 7.92
C LYS A 225 41.26 -2.61 7.54
N SER A 226 40.99 -2.76 6.26
CA SER A 226 39.85 -3.53 5.75
C SER A 226 40.27 -4.39 4.55
N GLN A 227 39.31 -5.13 3.98
CA GLN A 227 39.55 -5.89 2.74
C GLN A 227 39.96 -5.03 1.53
N PHE A 228 39.72 -3.72 1.58
CA PHE A 228 40.04 -2.79 0.49
C PHE A 228 41.43 -2.13 0.63
N GLY A 229 42.12 -2.32 1.76
CA GLY A 229 43.38 -1.66 2.07
C GLY A 229 43.34 -0.96 3.43
N TRP A 230 44.02 0.18 3.53
CA TRP A 230 44.15 0.97 4.75
C TRP A 230 43.44 2.31 4.61
N HIS A 231 42.66 2.65 5.64
CA HIS A 231 41.79 3.81 5.68
C HIS A 231 42.26 4.78 6.75
N LEU A 232 42.32 6.07 6.41
CA LEU A 232 42.26 7.14 7.41
C LEU A 232 40.85 7.73 7.37
N ILE A 233 40.22 7.87 8.53
CA ILE A 233 38.84 8.30 8.64
C ILE A 233 38.81 9.63 9.39
N LYS A 234 38.14 10.63 8.85
CA LYS A 234 37.83 11.87 9.54
C LYS A 234 36.32 12.00 9.69
N VAL A 235 35.81 12.03 10.91
CA VAL A 235 34.38 12.29 11.14
C VAL A 235 34.15 13.79 11.09
N GLU A 236 33.23 14.24 10.24
CA GLU A 236 32.83 15.64 10.14
C GLU A 236 31.66 15.93 11.08
N GLU A 237 30.64 15.07 11.07
CA GLU A 237 29.42 15.26 11.85
C GLU A 237 28.84 13.91 12.30
N LYS A 238 28.12 13.92 13.42
CA LYS A 238 27.25 12.81 13.83
C LYS A 238 25.87 13.35 14.14
N ARG A 239 24.84 12.64 13.73
CA ARG A 239 23.45 12.99 14.03
C ARG A 239 22.60 11.76 14.27
N ALA A 240 21.52 11.94 15.03
CA ALA A 240 20.42 10.98 14.97
C ALA A 240 19.78 11.05 13.59
N ARG A 241 19.58 9.90 12.96
CA ARG A 241 18.87 9.81 11.69
C ARG A 241 17.46 10.35 11.88
N LYS A 242 16.94 11.10 10.91
CA LYS A 242 15.58 11.61 10.99
C LYS A 242 14.66 10.73 10.14
N ALA A 243 13.54 10.30 10.72
CA ALA A 243 12.49 9.67 9.93
C ALA A 243 11.90 10.66 8.91
N PRO A 244 11.53 10.20 7.69
CA PRO A 244 10.75 11.00 6.76
C PRO A 244 9.43 11.44 7.39
N ASP A 245 8.85 12.55 6.93
CA ASP A 245 7.57 13.02 7.47
C ASP A 245 6.44 12.06 7.09
N PHE A 246 5.44 11.90 7.97
CA PHE A 246 4.32 10.97 7.76
C PHE A 246 3.66 11.11 6.38
N GLU A 247 3.44 12.35 5.91
CA GLU A 247 2.82 12.61 4.61
C GLU A 247 3.65 12.09 3.43
N GLN A 248 4.98 12.04 3.55
CA GLN A 248 5.87 11.54 2.51
C GLN A 248 5.79 10.01 2.38
N VAL A 249 5.44 9.32 3.47
CA VAL A 249 5.41 7.85 3.55
C VAL A 249 4.00 7.29 3.72
N LYS A 250 2.97 8.14 3.76
CA LYS A 250 1.57 7.74 4.03
C LYS A 250 1.09 6.62 3.13
N ALA A 251 1.30 6.71 1.81
CA ALA A 251 0.89 5.66 0.85
C ALA A 251 1.62 4.32 1.08
N GLN A 252 2.89 4.36 1.49
CA GLN A 252 3.66 3.15 1.81
C GLN A 252 3.13 2.51 3.10
N ILE A 253 2.79 3.33 4.11
CA ILE A 253 2.20 2.88 5.35
C ILE A 253 0.81 2.28 5.13
N GLU A 254 -0.04 2.93 4.32
CA GLU A 254 -1.37 2.42 3.98
C GLU A 254 -1.27 1.04 3.30
N THR A 255 -0.36 0.90 2.34
CA THR A 255 -0.08 -0.38 1.68
C THR A 255 0.38 -1.45 2.68
N TYR A 256 1.29 -1.08 3.59
CA TYR A 256 1.78 -1.97 4.63
C TYR A 256 0.68 -2.42 5.60
N VAL A 257 -0.11 -1.48 6.13
CA VAL A 257 -1.23 -1.74 7.05
C VAL A 257 -2.27 -2.65 6.39
N THR A 258 -2.63 -2.36 5.14
CA THR A 258 -3.58 -3.18 4.37
C THR A 258 -3.09 -4.62 4.24
N ARG A 259 -1.85 -4.82 3.78
CA ARG A 259 -1.29 -6.16 3.59
C ARG A 259 -1.14 -6.92 4.91
N LYS A 260 -0.71 -6.23 5.96
CA LYS A 260 -0.56 -6.80 7.30
C LYS A 260 -1.90 -7.29 7.82
N ALA A 261 -2.94 -6.46 7.78
CA ALA A 261 -4.28 -6.81 8.24
C ALA A 261 -4.84 -8.02 7.47
N GLN A 262 -4.71 -8.03 6.14
CA GLN A 262 -5.14 -9.16 5.31
C GLN A 262 -4.39 -10.45 5.66
N ALA A 263 -3.06 -10.39 5.83
CA ALA A 263 -2.25 -11.55 6.18
C ALA A 263 -2.60 -12.10 7.57
N GLU A 264 -2.75 -11.23 8.57
CA GLU A 264 -3.16 -11.60 9.93
C GLU A 264 -4.57 -12.22 9.95
N TYR A 265 -5.49 -11.66 9.17
CA TYR A 265 -6.85 -12.20 9.05
C TYR A 265 -6.85 -13.60 8.43
N VAL A 266 -6.12 -13.81 7.33
CA VAL A 266 -5.97 -15.15 6.71
C VAL A 266 -5.29 -16.13 7.66
N ALA A 267 -4.27 -15.70 8.39
CA ALA A 267 -3.60 -16.54 9.39
C ALA A 267 -4.59 -17.02 10.47
N LYS A 268 -5.40 -16.10 11.02
CA LYS A 268 -6.44 -16.41 11.99
C LYS A 268 -7.49 -17.39 11.44
N LEU A 269 -7.94 -17.18 10.20
CA LEU A 269 -8.88 -18.10 9.54
C LEU A 269 -8.26 -19.49 9.34
N ARG A 270 -6.98 -19.55 9.00
CA ARG A 270 -6.25 -20.81 8.84
C ARG A 270 -6.09 -21.56 10.16
N GLU A 271 -5.81 -20.87 11.26
CA GLU A 271 -5.75 -21.47 12.60
C GLU A 271 -7.08 -22.09 13.04
N ALA A 272 -8.20 -21.44 12.67
CA ALA A 272 -9.54 -21.95 12.96
C ALA A 272 -9.99 -23.08 12.01
N ALA A 273 -9.31 -23.28 10.89
CA ALA A 273 -9.70 -24.24 9.86
C ALA A 273 -9.10 -25.62 10.09
N LYS A 274 -9.92 -26.66 9.95
CA LYS A 274 -9.43 -28.04 9.85
C LYS A 274 -8.89 -28.26 8.42
N VAL A 275 -7.57 -28.25 8.26
CA VAL A 275 -6.91 -28.48 6.97
C VAL A 275 -6.30 -29.88 6.92
N GLU A 276 -6.87 -30.75 6.09
CA GLU A 276 -6.31 -32.07 5.78
C GLU A 276 -5.75 -32.05 4.35
N ARG A 277 -4.44 -32.24 4.21
CA ARG A 277 -3.76 -32.26 2.91
C ARG A 277 -3.51 -33.70 2.48
N MET A 278 -3.98 -34.07 1.30
CA MET A 278 -3.88 -35.45 0.76
C MET A 278 -2.60 -35.70 -0.05
N ASP A 279 -1.93 -34.63 -0.47
CA ASP A 279 -0.68 -34.67 -1.22
C ASP A 279 0.52 -34.29 -0.34
N LYS A 280 1.71 -34.82 -0.66
CA LYS A 280 2.96 -34.38 -0.01
C LYS A 280 3.25 -32.94 -0.45
N PRO A 281 3.48 -32.00 0.49
CA PRO A 281 4.06 -30.71 0.15
C PRO A 281 5.29 -30.89 -0.72
N ALA A 282 5.38 -30.12 -1.81
CA ALA A 282 6.64 -29.96 -2.49
C ALA A 282 7.69 -29.59 -1.43
N GLU A 283 8.79 -30.34 -1.39
CA GLU A 283 9.91 -29.94 -0.53
C GLU A 283 10.28 -28.52 -0.93
N ALA A 284 10.22 -27.61 0.04
CA ALA A 284 10.72 -26.27 -0.16
C ALA A 284 12.16 -26.45 -0.65
N ALA A 285 12.42 -26.08 -1.90
CA ALA A 285 13.78 -25.86 -2.32
C ALA A 285 14.38 -24.95 -1.25
N LYS A 286 15.51 -25.34 -0.66
CA LYS A 286 16.28 -24.46 0.21
C LYS A 286 16.80 -23.31 -0.66
N THR A 287 15.92 -22.39 -1.00
CA THR A 287 16.31 -21.08 -1.45
C THR A 287 16.76 -20.38 -0.19
N ASP A 288 18.07 -20.26 -0.01
CA ASP A 288 18.71 -19.28 0.89
C ASP A 288 18.41 -17.83 0.47
N ALA A 289 17.26 -17.60 -0.17
CA ALA A 289 16.71 -16.29 -0.42
C ALA A 289 16.15 -15.78 0.90
N LYS A 290 17.04 -15.14 1.65
CA LYS A 290 16.71 -14.06 2.59
C LYS A 290 15.54 -13.26 1.99
N PRO A 291 14.47 -12.92 2.74
CA PRO A 291 13.39 -12.12 2.19
C PRO A 291 14.02 -10.87 1.59
N ASP A 292 13.91 -10.72 0.27
CA ASP A 292 14.28 -9.49 -0.40
C ASP A 292 13.35 -8.42 0.18
N ALA A 293 13.85 -7.72 1.20
CA ALA A 293 13.39 -6.39 1.50
C ALA A 293 13.53 -5.64 0.19
N ALA A 294 12.40 -5.36 -0.47
CA ALA A 294 12.34 -4.66 -1.74
C ALA A 294 13.21 -3.40 -1.63
N LYS A 295 14.42 -3.48 -2.20
CA LYS A 295 15.34 -2.37 -2.33
C LYS A 295 14.63 -1.35 -3.23
N PRO A 296 14.50 -0.08 -2.84
CA PRO A 296 14.05 0.95 -3.77
C PRO A 296 14.99 0.91 -4.98
N ALA A 297 14.43 0.81 -6.18
CA ALA A 297 15.21 0.86 -7.41
C ALA A 297 15.90 2.23 -7.49
N ASP A 298 17.23 2.23 -7.40
CA ASP A 298 18.05 3.41 -7.66
C ASP A 298 17.87 3.80 -9.14
N SER A 299 17.15 4.90 -9.36
CA SER A 299 17.10 5.61 -10.63
C SER A 299 18.49 6.13 -10.97
N LYS A 300 19.29 5.34 -11.70
CA LYS A 300 20.50 5.82 -12.37
C LYS A 300 20.11 6.87 -13.40
N MET A 301 20.21 8.14 -13.01
CA MET A 301 20.21 9.26 -13.93
C MET A 301 21.62 9.37 -14.52
N ALA A 302 21.79 8.89 -15.75
CA ALA A 302 23.03 9.07 -16.51
C ALA A 302 23.22 10.56 -16.87
N PRO A 303 24.45 11.10 -16.86
CA PRO A 303 24.69 12.48 -17.25
C PRO A 303 24.51 12.66 -18.76
N ALA A 304 23.67 13.63 -19.14
CA ALA A 304 23.54 14.08 -20.51
C ALA A 304 24.84 14.78 -20.95
N LYS A 305 25.44 14.28 -22.04
CA LYS A 305 26.48 15.01 -22.77
C LYS A 305 25.84 16.20 -23.51
N LYS A 306 26.25 17.42 -23.15
CA LYS A 306 26.82 18.42 -24.07
C LYS A 306 27.35 19.61 -23.28
#